data_AF-H6V4C2-F1
#
_entry.id   AF-H6V4C2-F1
#
_cell.length_a   1.000
_cell.length_b   1.000
_cell.length_c   1.000
_cell.angle_alpha   90.00
_cell.angle_beta   90.00
_cell.angle_gamma   90.00
#
_symmetry.space_group_name_H-M   'P 1'
#
loop_
_entity.id
_entity.type
_entity.pdbx_description
1 polymer ?
#
loop_
_entity_poly.entity_id
_entity_poly.type
_entity_poly.pdbx_seq_one_letter_code
_entity_poly.pdbx_strand_id
1 'polypeptide(L)'
;TQNQALSALLFLYRHVLGRRVGDLGEVIRARKPKRLPVVMARDEVKAVLPSLSGDKWLMASLMYGAGLRLMECLRLRVQDIDFFRNEILVRDGKGAKDRITMLPESLKVPLQDHLKKVKTIHKRDLADGCGRVQMPLALDRKYPNAPKEWGWQWIFPQQNRWKNPRTGEEGRHHIHETILQRTVKEAVRRAKIVKRVGCHTFRHTFATHLL
;
A
#
# COMPACT_ATOMS: atom_id res chain seq x y z
N THR A 1 19.77 -11.86 -1.00
CA THR A 1 19.93 -12.83 -2.12
C THR A 1 21.16 -12.48 -2.92
N GLN A 2 21.80 -13.44 -3.60
CA GLN A 2 23.00 -13.22 -4.43
C GLN A 2 22.88 -12.01 -5.38
N ASN A 3 21.77 -11.90 -6.12
CA ASN A 3 21.55 -10.76 -7.02
C ASN A 3 21.47 -9.41 -6.28
N GLN A 4 20.93 -9.38 -5.05
CA GLN A 4 20.87 -8.15 -4.25
C GLN A 4 22.27 -7.76 -3.74
N ALA A 5 23.05 -8.76 -3.29
CA ALA A 5 24.43 -8.55 -2.87
C ALA A 5 25.31 -8.08 -4.03
N LEU A 6 25.18 -8.71 -5.21
CA LEU A 6 25.85 -8.27 -6.43
C LEU A 6 25.47 -6.82 -6.78
N SER A 7 24.18 -6.49 -6.80
CA SER A 7 23.74 -5.11 -7.06
C SER A 7 24.28 -4.11 -6.04
N ALA A 8 24.35 -4.49 -4.75
CA ALA A 8 24.91 -3.65 -3.70
C ALA A 8 26.42 -3.41 -3.88
N LEU A 9 27.18 -4.46 -4.22
CA LEU A 9 28.61 -4.37 -4.50
C LEU A 9 28.88 -3.52 -5.75
N LEU A 10 28.13 -3.75 -6.83
CA LEU A 10 28.22 -2.94 -8.04
C LEU A 10 27.93 -1.46 -7.75
N PHE A 11 26.93 -1.17 -6.92
CA PHE A 11 26.60 0.19 -6.50
C PHE A 11 27.73 0.83 -5.67
N LEU A 12 28.24 0.12 -4.67
CA LEU A 12 29.36 0.57 -3.82
C LEU A 12 30.58 0.94 -4.66
N TYR A 13 31.04 0.04 -5.52
CA TYR A 13 32.23 0.29 -6.32
C TYR A 13 32.02 1.44 -7.31
N ARG A 14 30.91 1.42 -8.05
CA ARG A 14 30.65 2.39 -9.13
C ARG A 14 30.35 3.79 -8.59
N HIS A 15 29.52 3.91 -7.56
CA HIS A 15 28.94 5.19 -7.13
C HIS A 15 29.51 5.75 -5.84
N VAL A 16 30.05 4.89 -4.95
CA VAL A 16 30.64 5.35 -3.69
C VAL A 16 32.16 5.42 -3.79
N LEU A 17 32.79 4.38 -4.32
CA LEU A 17 34.25 4.30 -4.44
C LEU A 17 34.80 4.90 -5.75
N GLY A 18 33.93 5.22 -6.71
CA GLY A 18 34.32 5.76 -8.01
C GLY A 18 35.19 4.82 -8.85
N ARG A 19 35.20 3.52 -8.53
CA ARG A 19 36.02 2.51 -9.21
C ARG A 19 35.17 1.76 -10.22
N ARG A 20 35.68 1.63 -11.45
CA ARG A 20 35.10 0.68 -12.40
C ARG A 20 35.38 -0.71 -11.88
N VAL A 21 34.32 -1.45 -11.58
CA VAL A 21 34.43 -2.91 -11.44
C VAL A 21 34.82 -3.41 -12.82
N GLY A 22 35.99 -4.05 -12.92
CA GLY A 22 36.49 -4.63 -14.17
C GLY A 22 35.58 -5.74 -14.70
N ASP A 23 36.09 -6.56 -15.60
CA ASP A 23 35.33 -7.73 -16.04
C ASP A 23 35.13 -8.68 -14.85
N LEU A 24 33.86 -8.92 -14.50
CA LEU A 24 33.49 -9.82 -13.41
C LEU A 24 33.40 -11.29 -13.90
N GLY A 25 33.78 -11.55 -15.15
CA GLY A 25 33.59 -12.83 -15.81
C GLY A 25 32.12 -13.19 -15.95
N GLU A 26 31.81 -14.48 -16.11
CA GLU A 26 30.44 -14.96 -16.09
C GLU A 26 29.84 -14.90 -14.68
N VAL A 27 29.37 -13.72 -14.27
CA VAL A 27 28.51 -13.62 -13.10
C VAL A 27 27.19 -14.26 -13.45
N ILE A 28 27.06 -15.56 -13.13
CA ILE A 28 25.81 -16.30 -13.28
C ILE A 28 24.78 -15.65 -12.36
N ARG A 29 23.97 -14.74 -12.91
CA ARG A 29 22.81 -14.20 -12.21
C ARG A 29 21.89 -15.37 -11.92
N ALA A 30 21.68 -15.67 -10.65
CA ALA A 30 20.69 -16.65 -10.24
C ALA A 30 19.33 -16.26 -10.84
N ARG A 31 18.87 -17.04 -11.82
CA ARG A 31 17.53 -16.90 -12.39
C ARG A 31 16.56 -17.34 -11.31
N LYS A 32 15.77 -16.39 -10.79
CA LYS A 32 14.68 -16.76 -9.88
C LYS A 32 13.66 -17.60 -10.68
N PRO A 33 13.27 -18.80 -10.20
CA PRO A 33 12.24 -19.58 -10.85
C PRO A 33 10.95 -18.76 -10.93
N LYS A 34 10.37 -18.67 -12.13
CA LYS A 34 9.07 -18.02 -12.34
C LYS A 34 8.00 -18.92 -11.72
N ARG A 35 7.46 -18.52 -10.56
CA ARG A 35 6.33 -19.21 -9.94
C ARG A 35 5.03 -18.64 -10.49
N LEU A 36 4.09 -19.51 -10.82
CA LEU A 36 2.74 -19.08 -11.20
C LEU A 36 2.07 -18.37 -10.01
N PRO A 37 1.30 -17.30 -10.26
CA PRO A 37 0.57 -16.63 -9.19
C PRO A 37 -0.48 -17.59 -8.61
N VAL A 38 -0.55 -17.63 -7.28
CA VAL A 38 -1.67 -18.29 -6.58
C VAL A 38 -2.90 -17.40 -6.74
N VAL A 39 -4.03 -17.99 -7.10
CA VAL A 39 -5.34 -17.34 -7.21
C VAL A 39 -6.37 -18.08 -6.37
N MET A 40 -7.33 -17.34 -5.83
CA MET A 40 -8.47 -17.90 -5.08
C MET A 40 -9.66 -18.13 -6.01
N ALA A 41 -10.46 -19.15 -5.75
CA ALA A 41 -11.80 -19.29 -6.28
C ALA A 41 -12.74 -18.25 -5.63
N ARG A 42 -13.90 -17.99 -6.26
CA ARG A 42 -14.90 -17.05 -5.71
C ARG A 42 -15.36 -17.44 -4.31
N ASP A 43 -15.55 -18.73 -4.04
CA ASP A 43 -15.98 -19.22 -2.73
C ASP A 43 -14.88 -19.11 -1.67
N GLU A 44 -13.61 -19.27 -2.06
CA GLU A 44 -12.47 -19.00 -1.17
C GLU A 44 -12.41 -17.51 -0.78
N VAL A 45 -12.65 -16.60 -1.72
CA VAL A 45 -12.74 -15.16 -1.41
C VAL A 45 -13.90 -14.87 -0.45
N LYS A 46 -15.07 -15.47 -0.68
CA LYS A 46 -16.24 -15.36 0.19
C LYS A 46 -16.01 -15.96 1.58
N ALA A 47 -15.13 -16.95 1.72
CA ALA A 47 -14.76 -17.51 3.02
C ALA A 47 -13.76 -16.61 3.78
N VAL A 48 -12.83 -15.95 3.07
CA VAL A 48 -11.77 -15.15 3.69
C VAL A 48 -12.22 -13.75 4.06
N LEU A 49 -12.87 -13.02 3.14
CA LEU A 49 -13.19 -11.61 3.38
C LEU A 49 -14.03 -11.39 4.64
N PRO A 50 -15.13 -12.12 4.91
CA PRO A 50 -15.93 -11.93 6.12
C PRO A 50 -15.19 -12.22 7.43
N SER A 51 -14.07 -12.94 7.38
CA SER A 51 -13.22 -13.17 8.55
C SER A 51 -12.42 -11.93 8.96
N LEU A 52 -12.33 -10.92 8.09
CA LEU A 52 -11.70 -9.63 8.37
C LEU A 52 -12.74 -8.63 8.89
N SER A 53 -12.30 -7.62 9.64
CA SER A 53 -13.17 -6.57 10.18
C SER A 53 -12.60 -5.17 9.95
N GLY A 54 -13.48 -4.18 9.96
CA GLY A 54 -13.13 -2.76 9.90
C GLY A 54 -12.29 -2.37 8.68
N ASP A 55 -11.26 -1.56 8.92
CA ASP A 55 -10.28 -1.11 7.93
C ASP A 55 -9.55 -2.27 7.25
N LYS A 56 -9.28 -3.39 7.94
CA LYS A 56 -8.60 -4.56 7.36
C LYS A 56 -9.47 -5.25 6.31
N TRP A 57 -10.76 -5.36 6.59
CA TRP A 57 -11.74 -5.84 5.60
C TRP A 57 -11.77 -4.90 4.39
N LEU A 58 -11.89 -3.59 4.62
CA LEU A 58 -11.98 -2.60 3.55
C LEU A 58 -10.72 -2.61 2.65
N MET A 59 -9.52 -2.68 3.25
CA MET A 59 -8.27 -2.80 2.52
C MET A 59 -8.20 -4.07 1.67
N ALA A 60 -8.52 -5.24 2.23
CA ALA A 60 -8.52 -6.50 1.48
C ALA A 60 -9.56 -6.49 0.35
N SER A 61 -10.74 -5.93 0.60
CA SER A 61 -11.79 -5.76 -0.39
C SER A 61 -11.39 -4.81 -1.51
N LEU A 62 -10.68 -3.70 -1.23
CA LEU A 62 -10.13 -2.82 -2.27
C LEU A 62 -9.01 -3.51 -3.07
N MET A 63 -8.13 -4.27 -2.41
CA MET A 63 -7.10 -5.04 -3.12
C MET A 63 -7.71 -6.07 -4.09
N TYR A 64 -8.83 -6.69 -3.70
CA TYR A 64 -9.57 -7.63 -4.55
C TYR A 64 -10.43 -6.94 -5.60
N GLY A 65 -11.18 -5.90 -5.26
CA GLY A 65 -12.16 -5.30 -6.16
C GLY A 65 -11.58 -4.23 -7.07
N ALA A 66 -10.46 -3.62 -6.70
CA ALA A 66 -9.78 -2.58 -7.50
C ALA A 66 -8.39 -3.02 -7.98
N GLY A 67 -7.99 -4.27 -7.67
CA GLY A 67 -6.71 -4.82 -8.08
C GLY A 67 -5.49 -4.10 -7.51
N LEU A 68 -5.58 -3.49 -6.34
CA LEU A 68 -4.47 -2.72 -5.76
C LEU A 68 -3.34 -3.62 -5.26
N ARG A 69 -2.07 -3.20 -5.45
CA ARG A 69 -0.95 -3.78 -4.70
C ARG A 69 -1.05 -3.35 -3.23
N LEU A 70 -0.38 -4.10 -2.36
CA LEU A 70 -0.39 -3.81 -0.92
C LEU A 70 0.01 -2.36 -0.63
N MET A 71 1.18 -1.94 -1.09
CA MET A 71 1.65 -0.57 -0.84
C MET A 71 0.82 0.51 -1.54
N GLU A 72 0.18 0.19 -2.66
CA GLU A 72 -0.73 1.13 -3.32
C GLU A 72 -1.97 1.36 -2.47
N CYS A 73 -2.58 0.29 -1.95
CA CYS A 73 -3.73 0.38 -1.06
C CYS A 73 -3.42 1.17 0.22
N LEU A 74 -2.28 0.90 0.85
CA LEU A 74 -1.89 1.57 2.09
C LEU A 74 -1.56 3.05 1.88
N ARG A 75 -1.01 3.40 0.72
CA ARG A 75 -0.60 4.78 0.38
C ARG A 75 -1.68 5.59 -0.32
N LEU A 76 -2.91 5.08 -0.44
CA LEU A 76 -4.01 5.90 -0.96
C LEU A 76 -4.23 7.12 -0.08
N ARG A 77 -4.34 8.27 -0.74
CA ARG A 77 -4.76 9.53 -0.11
C ARG A 77 -6.22 9.81 -0.42
N VAL A 78 -6.84 10.68 0.37
CA VAL A 78 -8.28 10.97 0.21
C VAL A 78 -8.59 11.52 -1.19
N GLN A 79 -7.73 12.38 -1.73
CA GLN A 79 -7.90 12.97 -3.06
C GLN A 79 -7.76 11.96 -4.22
N ASP A 80 -7.29 10.74 -3.94
CA ASP A 80 -7.09 9.72 -4.96
C ASP A 80 -8.40 8.95 -5.28
N ILE A 81 -9.49 9.23 -4.57
CA ILE A 81 -10.79 8.57 -4.75
C ILE A 81 -11.77 9.52 -5.43
N ASP A 82 -12.27 9.11 -6.58
CA ASP A 82 -13.41 9.74 -7.25
C ASP A 82 -14.66 8.87 -7.10
N PHE A 83 -15.55 9.26 -6.18
CA PHE A 83 -16.80 8.55 -5.92
C PHE A 83 -17.85 8.74 -7.02
N PHE A 84 -17.73 9.80 -7.84
CA PHE A 84 -18.67 10.07 -8.92
C PHE A 84 -18.33 9.20 -10.13
N ARG A 85 -17.04 9.12 -10.49
CA ARG A 85 -16.55 8.32 -11.62
C ARG A 85 -16.30 6.86 -11.30
N ASN A 86 -16.36 6.47 -10.03
CA ASN A 86 -15.99 5.13 -9.56
C ASN A 86 -14.54 4.79 -9.88
N GLU A 87 -13.64 5.73 -9.58
CA GLU A 87 -12.24 5.64 -9.95
C GLU A 87 -11.32 5.81 -8.74
N ILE A 88 -10.20 5.09 -8.78
CA ILE A 88 -9.09 5.23 -7.84
C ILE A 88 -7.84 5.57 -8.64
N LEU A 89 -7.27 6.74 -8.38
CA LEU A 89 -5.99 7.16 -8.92
C LEU A 89 -4.85 6.54 -8.12
N VAL A 90 -4.14 5.59 -8.71
CA VAL A 90 -2.97 4.95 -8.10
C VAL A 90 -1.72 5.69 -8.53
N ARG A 91 -1.13 6.44 -7.59
CA ARG A 91 0.12 7.17 -7.79
C ARG A 91 1.35 6.29 -7.62
N ASP A 92 2.46 6.68 -8.25
CA ASP A 92 3.76 6.02 -8.13
C ASP A 92 3.69 4.50 -8.36
N GLY A 93 2.91 4.10 -9.36
CA GLY A 93 2.85 2.72 -9.81
C GLY A 93 4.20 2.23 -10.34
N LYS A 94 4.24 0.96 -10.79
CA LYS A 94 5.46 0.38 -11.37
C LYS A 94 6.05 1.30 -12.45
N GLY A 95 7.30 1.73 -12.26
CA GLY A 95 7.99 2.66 -13.16
C GLY A 95 7.66 4.14 -12.93
N ALA A 96 7.17 4.51 -11.73
CA ALA A 96 6.75 5.87 -11.38
C ALA A 96 5.64 6.42 -12.31
N LYS A 97 4.75 5.52 -12.76
CA LYS A 97 3.60 5.88 -13.60
C LYS A 97 2.32 5.80 -12.80
N ASP A 98 1.54 6.87 -12.88
CA ASP A 98 0.18 6.92 -12.37
C ASP A 98 -0.73 6.07 -13.25
N ARG A 99 -1.78 5.51 -12.65
CA ARG A 99 -2.85 4.83 -13.39
C ARG A 99 -4.18 4.95 -12.66
N ILE A 100 -5.27 4.83 -13.39
CA ILE A 100 -6.61 4.73 -12.83
C ILE A 100 -7.01 3.25 -12.76
N THR A 101 -7.75 2.89 -11.71
CA THR A 101 -8.44 1.61 -11.57
C THR A 101 -9.86 1.85 -11.06
N MET A 102 -10.73 0.85 -11.15
CA MET A 102 -12.12 1.00 -10.71
C MET A 102 -12.27 0.99 -9.19
N LEU A 103 -13.24 1.74 -8.68
CA LEU A 103 -13.80 1.65 -7.33
C LEU A 103 -15.08 0.81 -7.39
N PRO A 104 -15.13 -0.38 -6.76
CA PRO A 104 -16.35 -1.18 -6.72
C PRO A 104 -17.50 -0.44 -6.03
N GLU A 105 -18.69 -0.48 -6.63
CA GLU A 105 -19.89 0.20 -6.11
C GLU A 105 -20.22 -0.24 -4.68
N SER A 106 -20.08 -1.54 -4.39
CA SER A 106 -20.32 -2.13 -3.07
C SER A 106 -19.39 -1.60 -1.97
N LEU A 107 -18.26 -0.98 -2.33
CA LEU A 107 -17.29 -0.42 -1.39
C LEU A 107 -17.44 1.09 -1.19
N LYS A 108 -18.30 1.77 -1.95
CA LYS A 108 -18.50 3.22 -1.80
C LYS A 108 -18.98 3.59 -0.41
N VAL A 109 -20.11 3.03 0.03
CA VAL A 109 -20.71 3.36 1.33
C VAL A 109 -19.76 3.00 2.48
N PRO A 110 -19.18 1.78 2.55
CA PRO A 110 -18.18 1.47 3.57
C PRO A 110 -16.96 2.40 3.56
N LEU A 111 -16.46 2.79 2.38
CA LEU A 111 -15.33 3.69 2.25
C LEU A 111 -15.69 5.12 2.71
N GLN A 112 -16.87 5.63 2.36
CA GLN A 112 -17.35 6.92 2.82
C GLN A 112 -17.48 6.97 4.35
N ASP A 113 -18.06 5.93 4.94
CA ASP A 113 -18.20 5.85 6.40
C ASP A 113 -16.85 5.73 7.11
N HIS A 114 -15.91 4.99 6.52
CA HIS A 114 -14.52 4.97 6.98
C HIS A 114 -13.88 6.36 6.90
N LEU A 115 -14.03 7.06 5.78
CA LEU A 115 -13.49 8.41 5.60
C LEU A 115 -14.09 9.43 6.57
N LYS A 116 -15.37 9.31 6.95
CA LYS A 116 -15.97 10.15 8.01
C LYS A 116 -15.22 9.98 9.34
N LYS A 117 -14.92 8.73 9.73
CA LYS A 117 -14.15 8.44 10.95
C LYS A 117 -12.73 9.01 10.87
N VAL A 118 -12.06 8.81 9.74
CA VAL A 118 -10.72 9.35 9.48
C VAL A 118 -10.71 10.88 9.52
N LYS A 119 -11.74 11.53 8.99
CA LYS A 119 -11.89 13.00 9.02
C LYS A 119 -12.05 13.52 10.45
N THR A 120 -12.79 12.80 11.30
CA THR A 120 -12.90 13.14 12.73
C THR A 120 -11.56 13.01 13.45
N ILE A 121 -10.79 11.95 13.17
CA ILE A 121 -9.43 11.79 13.70
C ILE A 121 -8.54 12.95 13.26
N HIS A 122 -8.54 13.27 11.96
CA HIS A 122 -7.75 14.37 11.40
C HIS A 122 -8.09 15.72 12.04
N LYS A 123 -9.38 16.02 12.23
CA LYS A 123 -9.82 17.24 12.90
C LYS A 123 -9.30 17.33 14.33
N ARG A 124 -9.31 16.22 15.08
CA ARG A 124 -8.72 16.18 16.43
C ARG A 124 -7.21 16.38 16.39
N ASP A 125 -6.51 15.71 15.47
CA ASP A 125 -5.07 15.89 15.34
C ASP A 125 -4.70 17.32 14.95
N LEU A 126 -5.49 18.00 14.10
CA LEU A 126 -5.30 19.41 13.77
C LEU A 126 -5.50 20.32 15.00
N ALA A 127 -6.52 20.07 15.82
CA ALA A 127 -6.75 20.81 17.06
C ALA A 127 -5.57 20.66 18.04
N ASP A 128 -4.94 19.49 18.06
CA ASP A 128 -3.76 19.20 18.88
C ASP A 128 -2.44 19.68 18.21
N GLY A 129 -2.49 20.36 17.06
CA GLY A 129 -1.29 20.82 16.32
C GLY A 129 -0.53 19.73 15.55
N CYS A 130 -1.04 18.50 15.51
CA CYS A 130 -0.38 17.28 15.02
C CYS A 130 -0.94 16.75 13.67
N GLY A 131 -1.73 17.54 12.94
CA GLY A 131 -2.43 17.08 11.71
C GLY A 131 -1.58 17.06 10.44
N ARG A 132 -0.24 16.91 10.51
CA ARG A 132 0.62 16.90 9.32
C ARG A 132 0.87 15.47 8.83
N VAL A 133 1.02 15.31 7.51
CA VAL A 133 1.48 14.07 6.88
C VAL A 133 2.76 14.27 6.09
N GLN A 134 3.52 13.19 5.94
CA GLN A 134 4.68 13.19 5.05
C GLN A 134 4.25 13.46 3.60
N MET A 135 4.92 14.41 2.97
CA MET A 135 4.65 14.79 1.57
C MET A 135 5.63 14.11 0.61
N PRO A 136 5.17 13.75 -0.61
CA PRO A 136 6.05 13.22 -1.64
C PRO A 136 7.01 14.32 -2.14
N LEU A 137 8.23 13.95 -2.52
CA LEU A 137 9.22 14.81 -3.19
C LEU A 137 9.46 16.18 -2.51
N ALA A 138 9.34 16.25 -1.18
CA ALA A 138 9.43 17.51 -0.43
C ALA A 138 8.47 18.62 -0.93
N LEU A 139 7.28 18.23 -1.41
CA LEU A 139 6.26 19.13 -1.94
C LEU A 139 5.79 20.17 -0.90
N ASP A 140 5.94 19.86 0.38
CA ASP A 140 5.72 20.76 1.51
C ASP A 140 6.62 22.00 1.50
N ARG A 141 7.78 21.98 0.82
CA ARG A 141 8.61 23.18 0.63
C ARG A 141 7.92 24.22 -0.24
N LYS A 142 7.19 23.76 -1.28
CA LYS A 142 6.44 24.62 -2.20
C LYS A 142 5.05 24.95 -1.65
N TYR A 143 4.44 24.00 -0.95
CA TYR A 143 3.09 24.13 -0.38
C TYR A 143 3.09 23.75 1.11
N PRO A 144 3.47 24.68 2.02
CA PRO A 144 3.65 24.39 3.45
C PRO A 144 2.38 23.90 4.17
N ASN A 145 1.20 24.26 3.65
CA ASN A 145 -0.09 23.89 4.22
C ASN A 145 -0.65 22.56 3.68
N ALA A 146 -0.15 22.07 2.53
CA ALA A 146 -0.61 20.82 1.93
C ALA A 146 -0.55 19.60 2.88
N PRO A 147 0.47 19.43 3.75
CA PRO A 147 0.47 18.37 4.77
C PRO A 147 -0.75 18.34 5.70
N LYS A 148 -1.45 19.45 5.90
CA LYS A 148 -2.61 19.57 6.80
C LYS A 148 -3.95 19.45 6.08
N GLU A 149 -3.94 19.58 4.76
CA GLU A 149 -5.14 19.53 3.95
C GLU A 149 -5.72 18.12 3.91
N TRP A 150 -7.06 18.05 3.87
CA TRP A 150 -7.80 16.79 3.92
C TRP A 150 -7.47 15.86 2.73
N GLY A 151 -7.32 16.42 1.52
CA GLY A 151 -7.02 15.66 0.31
C GLY A 151 -5.72 14.84 0.40
N TRP A 152 -4.73 15.36 1.14
CA TRP A 152 -3.43 14.72 1.31
C TRP A 152 -3.38 13.68 2.43
N GLN A 153 -4.42 13.56 3.26
CA GLN A 153 -4.40 12.60 4.36
C GLN A 153 -4.47 11.16 3.84
N TRP A 154 -3.87 10.23 4.58
CA TRP A 154 -3.97 8.81 4.28
C TRP A 154 -5.41 8.32 4.50
N ILE A 155 -5.92 7.47 3.60
CA ILE A 155 -7.21 6.79 3.83
C ILE A 155 -7.11 5.84 5.02
N PHE A 156 -5.97 5.17 5.19
CA PHE A 156 -5.75 4.19 6.26
C PHE A 156 -4.64 4.67 7.21
N PRO A 157 -4.88 5.68 8.07
CA PRO A 157 -3.86 6.19 8.98
C PRO A 157 -3.56 5.20 10.12
N GLN A 158 -2.36 5.29 10.68
CA GLN A 158 -1.98 4.59 11.91
C GLN A 158 -2.83 5.05 13.09
N GLN A 159 -3.08 4.12 14.02
CA GLN A 159 -3.81 4.39 15.26
C GLN A 159 -3.04 5.35 16.18
N ASN A 160 -1.71 5.29 16.17
CA ASN A 160 -0.85 6.16 16.97
C ASN A 160 -0.17 7.20 16.08
N ARG A 161 0.12 8.36 16.66
CA ARG A 161 0.94 9.39 16.02
C ARG A 161 2.40 8.98 16.08
N TRP A 162 3.16 9.34 15.05
CA TRP A 162 4.62 9.34 15.13
C TRP A 162 5.09 10.72 15.62
N LYS A 163 6.25 10.74 16.25
CA LYS A 163 6.95 11.97 16.65
C LYS A 163 8.38 11.91 16.15
N ASN A 164 8.81 12.94 15.43
CA ASN A 164 10.20 13.06 15.01
C ASN A 164 11.01 13.62 16.18
N PRO A 165 11.97 12.86 16.73
CA PRO A 165 12.74 13.29 17.90
C PRO A 165 13.64 14.50 17.60
N ARG A 166 13.98 14.76 16.32
CA ARG A 166 14.85 15.86 15.91
C ARG A 166 14.09 17.15 15.61
N THR A 167 12.94 17.05 14.94
CA THR A 167 12.17 18.24 14.51
C THR A 167 10.98 18.54 15.43
N GLY A 168 10.62 17.61 16.32
CA GLY A 168 9.42 17.72 17.15
C GLY A 168 8.11 17.55 16.38
N GLU A 169 8.17 17.36 15.05
CA GLU A 169 6.99 17.20 14.22
C GLU A 169 6.23 15.92 14.59
N GLU A 170 4.91 16.03 14.62
CA GLU A 170 4.00 14.93 14.89
C GLU A 170 3.01 14.77 13.74
N GLY A 171 2.61 13.53 13.51
CA GLY A 171 1.69 13.21 12.43
C GLY A 171 1.24 11.76 12.44
N ARG A 172 0.50 11.36 11.41
CA ARG A 172 0.16 9.96 11.16
C ARG A 172 0.76 9.48 9.86
N HIS A 173 1.27 8.27 9.90
CA HIS A 173 1.63 7.54 8.68
C HIS A 173 0.46 6.64 8.28
N HIS A 174 0.47 6.05 7.09
CA HIS A 174 -0.43 4.95 6.80
C HIS A 174 -0.13 3.74 7.68
N ILE A 175 -1.14 2.89 7.90
CA ILE A 175 -1.02 1.63 8.65
C ILE A 175 0.16 0.80 8.12
N HIS A 176 0.91 0.18 9.04
CA HIS A 176 2.06 -0.64 8.68
C HIS A 176 1.60 -1.92 7.98
N GLU A 177 2.29 -2.31 6.91
CA GLU A 177 1.86 -3.38 6.02
C GLU A 177 1.79 -4.76 6.69
N THR A 178 2.63 -4.98 7.71
CA THR A 178 2.65 -6.24 8.47
C THR A 178 1.34 -6.49 9.21
N ILE A 179 0.62 -5.44 9.58
CA ILE A 179 -0.69 -5.58 10.25
C ILE A 179 -1.67 -6.25 9.30
N LEU A 180 -1.82 -5.72 8.08
CA LEU A 180 -2.72 -6.32 7.08
C LEU A 180 -2.24 -7.70 6.64
N GLN A 181 -0.93 -7.89 6.45
CA GLN A 181 -0.37 -9.20 6.09
C GLN A 181 -0.67 -10.27 7.14
N ARG A 182 -0.51 -9.94 8.43
CA ARG A 182 -0.79 -10.85 9.55
C ARG A 182 -2.28 -11.17 9.62
N THR A 183 -3.14 -10.17 9.59
CA THR A 183 -4.60 -10.37 9.69
C THR A 183 -5.14 -11.17 8.49
N VAL A 184 -4.64 -10.92 7.28
CA VAL A 184 -4.96 -11.74 6.09
C VAL A 184 -4.52 -13.19 6.28
N LYS A 185 -3.29 -13.43 6.76
CA LYS A 185 -2.78 -14.78 7.01
C LYS A 185 -3.64 -15.54 8.03
N GLU A 186 -4.08 -14.87 9.08
CA GLU A 186 -4.99 -15.42 10.09
C GLU A 186 -6.38 -15.71 9.53
N ALA A 187 -6.94 -14.83 8.70
CA ALA A 187 -8.23 -15.04 8.03
C ALA A 187 -8.18 -16.24 7.07
N VAL A 188 -7.12 -16.36 6.27
CA VAL A 188 -6.89 -17.52 5.38
C VAL A 188 -6.81 -18.82 6.16
N ARG A 189 -6.09 -18.82 7.29
CA ARG A 189 -5.99 -19.99 8.17
C ARG A 189 -7.36 -20.40 8.74
N ARG A 190 -8.16 -19.42 9.19
CA ARG A 190 -9.53 -19.67 9.69
C ARG A 190 -10.46 -20.20 8.60
N ALA A 191 -10.32 -19.72 7.38
CA ALA A 191 -11.03 -20.21 6.21
C ALA A 191 -10.57 -21.61 5.73
N LYS A 192 -9.60 -22.23 6.41
CA LYS A 192 -9.05 -23.56 6.09
C LYS A 192 -8.53 -23.69 4.65
N ILE A 193 -8.04 -22.58 4.07
CA ILE A 193 -7.48 -22.59 2.72
C ILE A 193 -6.03 -23.08 2.78
N VAL A 194 -5.75 -24.16 2.05
CA VAL A 194 -4.42 -24.79 1.98
C VAL A 194 -3.46 -24.00 1.08
N LYS A 195 -3.99 -23.31 0.07
CA LYS A 195 -3.20 -22.48 -0.85
C LYS A 195 -2.45 -21.39 -0.08
N ARG A 196 -1.25 -21.04 -0.54
CA ARG A 196 -0.48 -19.92 0.02
C ARG A 196 -1.08 -18.58 -0.40
N VAL A 197 -2.11 -18.14 0.31
CA VAL A 197 -2.79 -16.86 0.10
C VAL A 197 -2.14 -15.77 0.97
N GLY A 198 -1.85 -14.62 0.36
CA GLY A 198 -1.47 -13.39 1.05
C GLY A 198 -2.10 -12.17 0.39
N CYS A 199 -1.75 -10.95 0.82
CA CYS A 199 -2.37 -9.73 0.28
C CYS A 199 -2.26 -9.64 -1.26
N HIS A 200 -1.11 -10.00 -1.84
CA HIS A 200 -0.90 -9.98 -3.28
C HIS A 200 -1.79 -10.99 -4.05
N THR A 201 -2.23 -12.06 -3.39
CA THR A 201 -3.14 -13.05 -3.98
C THR A 201 -4.50 -12.43 -4.30
N PHE A 202 -5.01 -11.48 -3.51
CA PHE A 202 -6.27 -10.77 -3.83
C PHE A 202 -6.17 -10.03 -5.16
N ARG A 203 -5.07 -9.30 -5.40
CA ARG A 203 -4.82 -8.64 -6.69
C ARG A 203 -4.68 -9.63 -7.85
N HIS A 204 -4.00 -10.76 -7.65
CA HIS A 204 -3.88 -11.76 -8.71
C HIS A 204 -5.24 -12.40 -9.03
N THR A 205 -6.04 -12.64 -7.99
CA THR A 205 -7.39 -13.19 -8.11
C THR A 205 -8.31 -12.21 -8.85
N PHE A 206 -8.22 -10.91 -8.55
CA PHE A 206 -8.89 -9.86 -9.32
C PHE A 206 -8.60 -9.94 -10.81
N ALA A 207 -7.32 -9.90 -11.18
CA ALA A 207 -6.91 -9.90 -12.58
C ALA A 207 -7.38 -11.16 -13.31
N THR A 208 -7.47 -12.29 -12.60
CA THR A 208 -7.93 -13.57 -13.16
C THR A 208 -9.45 -13.62 -13.31
N HIS A 209 -10.20 -13.05 -12.37
CA HIS A 209 -11.67 -13.01 -12.42
C HIS A 209 -12.23 -11.99 -13.42
N LEU A 210 -11.40 -11.11 -13.97
CA LEU A 210 -11.76 -10.16 -15.03
C LEU A 210 -11.51 -10.69 -16.45
N LEU A 211 -10.79 -11.82 -16.58
CA LEU A 211 -10.61 -12.53 -17.86
C LEU A 211 -11.81 -13.45 -18.10
#